data_AF-A0A7J3S9W3-F1
#
_entry.id   AF-A0A7J3S9W3-F1
#
_cell.length_a   1.000
_cell.length_b   1.000
_cell.length_c   1.000
_cell.angle_alpha   90.00
_cell.angle_beta   90.00
_cell.angle_gamma   90.00
#
_symmetry.space_group_name_H-M   'P 1'
#
loop_
_entity.id
_entity.type
_entity.pdbx_description
1 polymer ?
#
loop_
_entity_poly.entity_id
_entity_poly.type
_entity_poly.pdbx_seq_one_letter_code
_entity_poly.pdbx_strand_id
1 'polypeptide(L)' 'MRIIAITDVHGRLNQALKMAETVKREGVKAILLAGDLSRYKSIEEAYEILRALT' A
#
# COMPACT_ATOMS: atom_id res chain seq x y z
N MET A 1 -3.24 -19.15 5.54
CA MET A 1 -3.73 -17.76 5.32
C MET A 1 -2.52 -16.87 5.13
N ARG A 2 -2.44 -16.09 4.05
CA ARG A 2 -1.30 -15.20 3.77
C ARG A 2 -1.67 -13.75 4.10
N ILE A 3 -0.79 -13.07 4.82
CA ILE A 3 -0.89 -11.65 5.16
C ILE A 3 0.40 -11.00 4.66
N ILE A 4 0.32 -9.81 4.09
CA ILE A 4 1.49 -9.01 3.73
C ILE A 4 1.55 -7.78 4.64
N ALA A 5 2.75 -7.43 5.08
CA ALA A 5 3.01 -6.20 5.79
C ALA A 5 3.70 -5.22 4.83
N ILE A 6 3.16 -4.01 4.73
CA ILE A 6 3.70 -2.91 3.94
C ILE A 6 3.93 -1.76 4.91
N THR A 7 5.17 -1.25 4.93
CA THR A 7 5.55 -0.10 5.77
C THR A 7 6.19 0.97 4.90
N ASP A 8 6.06 2.23 5.32
CA ASP A 8 6.89 3.35 4.85
C ASP A 8 6.84 3.57 3.32
N VAL A 9 5.63 3.67 2.78
CA VAL A 9 5.38 3.87 1.34
C VAL A 9 5.90 5.22 0.85
N HIS A 10 5.87 6.27 1.69
CA HIS A 10 6.41 7.60 1.38
C HIS A 10 5.95 8.14 0.00
N GLY A 11 4.66 8.03 -0.30
CA GLY A 11 4.06 8.59 -1.52
C GLY A 11 4.46 7.87 -2.82
N ARG A 12 5.02 6.66 -2.73
CA ARG A 12 5.46 5.86 -3.88
C ARG A 12 4.30 5.13 -4.56
N LEU A 13 3.39 5.88 -5.19
CA LEU A 13 2.16 5.33 -5.80
C LEU A 13 2.42 4.23 -6.83
N ASN A 14 3.40 4.40 -7.71
CA ASN A 14 3.73 3.39 -8.72
C ASN A 14 4.20 2.06 -8.09
N GLN A 15 4.87 2.11 -6.94
CA GLN A 15 5.29 0.93 -6.19
C GLN A 15 4.09 0.30 -5.48
N ALA A 16 3.20 1.10 -4.90
CA ALA A 16 1.95 0.62 -4.30
C ALA A 16 1.08 -0.14 -5.33
N LEU A 17 0.93 0.40 -6.56
CA LEU A 17 0.22 -0.27 -7.64
C LEU A 17 0.84 -1.63 -8.02
N LYS A 18 2.17 -1.70 -8.14
CA LYS A 18 2.86 -2.98 -8.40
C LYS A 18 2.69 -3.99 -7.26
N MET A 19 2.66 -3.49 -6.03
CA MET A 19 2.42 -4.30 -4.83
C MET A 19 1.01 -4.91 -4.87
N ALA A 20 0.00 -4.10 -5.21
CA ALA A 20 -1.38 -4.53 -5.28
C ALA A 20 -1.58 -5.68 -6.29
N GLU A 21 -0.93 -5.61 -7.45
CA GLU A 21 -0.94 -6.71 -8.42
C GLU A 21 -0.29 -7.99 -7.87
N THR A 22 0.76 -7.86 -7.07
CA THR A 22 1.39 -9.01 -6.39
C THR A 22 0.46 -9.60 -5.33
N VAL A 23 -0.20 -8.76 -4.52
CA VAL A 23 -1.16 -9.16 -3.49
C VAL A 23 -2.33 -9.96 -4.11
N LYS A 24 -2.89 -9.46 -5.22
CA LYS A 24 -3.95 -10.14 -5.97
C LYS A 24 -3.50 -11.50 -6.48
N ARG A 25 -2.32 -11.57 -7.12
CA ARG A 25 -1.78 -12.82 -7.69
C ARG A 25 -1.49 -13.88 -6.62
N GLU A 26 -0.99 -13.47 -5.46
CA GLU A 26 -0.55 -14.38 -4.39
C GLU A 26 -1.69 -14.84 -3.46
N GLY A 27 -2.94 -14.40 -3.70
CA GLY A 27 -4.10 -14.77 -2.90
C GLY A 27 -4.00 -14.31 -1.43
N VAL A 28 -3.39 -13.14 -1.21
CA VAL A 28 -3.23 -12.55 0.13
C VAL A 28 -4.61 -12.18 0.70
N LYS A 29 -4.86 -12.58 1.95
CA LYS A 29 -6.15 -12.40 2.63
C LYS A 29 -6.26 -11.07 3.37
N ALA A 30 -5.13 -10.48 3.75
CA ALA A 30 -5.09 -9.20 4.44
C ALA A 30 -3.78 -8.47 4.16
N ILE A 31 -3.87 -7.14 4.15
CA ILE A 31 -2.73 -6.22 4.11
C ILE A 31 -2.65 -5.53 5.46
N LEU A 32 -1.51 -5.65 6.13
CA LEU A 32 -1.16 -4.78 7.25
C LEU A 32 -0.39 -3.60 6.68
N LEU A 33 -0.96 -2.41 6.76
CA LEU A 33 -0.34 -1.19 6.30
C LEU A 33 0.04 -0.31 7.50
N ALA A 34 1.30 0.09 7.59
CA ALA A 34 1.85 0.87 8.69
C ALA A 34 2.88 1.92 8.19
N GLY A 35 3.34 2.79 9.09
CA GLY A 35 4.36 3.80 8.79
C GLY A 35 3.85 4.93 7.88
N ASP A 36 4.78 5.64 7.24
CA ASP A 36 4.48 6.86 6.49
C ASP A 36 3.94 6.55 5.09
N LEU A 37 2.69 6.94 4.82
CA LEU A 37 2.04 6.73 3.52
C LEU A 37 2.29 7.84 2.51
N SER A 38 2.38 9.08 2.97
CA SER A 38 2.64 10.27 2.14
C SER A 38 4.05 10.80 2.41
N ARG A 39 4.59 11.62 1.50
CA ARG A 39 5.89 12.27 1.70
C ARG A 39 5.86 13.39 2.74
N TYR A 40 4.76 14.15 2.81
CA TYR A 40 4.65 15.35 3.65
C TYR A 40 3.22 15.63 4.11
N LYS A 41 2.68 14.83 5.04
CA LYS A 41 1.34 15.04 5.65
C LYS A 41 0.20 15.27 4.64
N SER A 42 0.37 14.88 3.37
CA SER A 42 -0.66 15.04 2.35
C SER A 42 -1.67 13.91 2.52
N ILE A 43 -2.90 14.28 2.86
CA ILE A 43 -4.00 13.33 3.02
C ILE A 43 -4.38 12.76 1.65
N GLU A 44 -4.31 13.57 0.59
CA GLU A 44 -4.62 13.18 -0.78
C GLU A 44 -3.65 12.09 -1.26
N GLU A 45 -2.34 12.29 -1.07
CA GLU A 45 -1.34 11.29 -1.46
C GLU A 45 -1.52 10.00 -0.65
N ALA A 46 -1.75 10.09 0.66
CA ALA A 46 -2.04 8.92 1.49
C ALA A 46 -3.31 8.18 1.04
N TYR A 47 -4.35 8.91 0.64
CA TYR A 47 -5.60 8.35 0.13
C TYR A 47 -5.39 7.61 -1.20
N GLU A 48 -4.59 8.16 -2.12
CA GLU A 48 -4.22 7.49 -3.36
C GLU A 48 -3.45 6.19 -3.11
N ILE A 49 -2.52 6.18 -2.15
CA ILE A 49 -1.80 4.97 -1.73
C ILE A 49 -2.77 3.92 -1.18
N LEU A 50 -3.67 4.32 -0.27
CA LEU A 50 -4.65 3.41 0.32
C LEU A 50 -5.53 2.79 -0.77
N ARG A 51 -6.08 3.61 -1.66
CA ARG A 51 -6.88 3.16 -2.80
C ARG A 51 -6.15 2.25 -3.76
N ALA A 52 -4.84 2.39 -3.90
CA ALA A 52 -4.05 1.50 -4.74
C ALA A 52 -3.91 0.11 -4.11
N LEU A 53 -3.84 0.02 -2.78
CA LEU A 53 -3.57 -1.21 -2.05
C LEU A 53 -4.84 -1.97 -1.62
N THR A 54 -5.99 -1.30 -1.49
CA THR A 54 -7.28 -1.88 -1.10
C THR A 54 -8.27 -1.93 -2.25
#